data_AF-A0A517ZS14-F1
#
_entry.id   AF-A0A517ZS14-F1
#
_cell.length_a   1.000
_cell.length_b   1.000
_cell.length_c   1.000
_cell.angle_alpha   90.00
_cell.angle_beta   90.00
_cell.angle_gamma   90.00
#
_symmetry.space_group_name_H-M   'P 1'
#
loop_
_entity.id
_entity.type
_entity.pdbx_description
1 polymer ?
#
loop_
_entity_poly.entity_id
_entity_poly.type
_entity_poly.pdbx_seq_one_letter_code
_entity_poly.pdbx_strand_id
1 'polypeptide(L)'
;MPASVEAVEQCQVIMAHAWMVRTFIKHSEEVEDFPELMGIVRAVFDTARALETRTDDPAGYLKMLQKKIGKLRKAAAEFTTNAPIASGHTNFQQAVISMNACVTELEQILADSAG
;
A
#
# COMPACT_ATOMS: atom_id res chain seq x y z
N MET A 1 -2.29 -21.77 -13.67
CA MET A 1 -2.94 -21.69 -12.35
C MET A 1 -1.99 -21.60 -11.15
N PRO A 2 -0.74 -22.13 -11.13
CA PRO A 2 0.14 -21.92 -9.95
C PRO A 2 0.66 -20.49 -9.83
N ALA A 3 1.02 -19.84 -10.96
CA ALA A 3 1.57 -18.47 -10.96
C ALA A 3 0.65 -17.41 -10.32
N SER A 4 -0.67 -17.55 -10.48
CA SER A 4 -1.63 -16.61 -9.87
C SER A 4 -1.75 -16.77 -8.35
N VAL A 5 -1.53 -17.99 -7.82
CA VAL A 5 -1.53 -18.23 -6.37
C VAL A 5 -0.27 -17.62 -5.76
N GLU A 6 0.88 -17.85 -6.38
CA GLU A 6 2.16 -17.24 -5.97
C GLU A 6 2.10 -15.70 -6.01
N ALA A 7 1.52 -15.12 -7.06
CA ALA A 7 1.29 -13.68 -7.15
C ALA A 7 0.44 -13.14 -5.98
N VAL A 8 -0.59 -13.88 -5.54
CA VAL A 8 -1.42 -13.51 -4.38
C VAL A 8 -0.62 -13.58 -3.09
N GLU A 9 0.18 -14.61 -2.90
CA GLU A 9 1.05 -14.76 -1.72
C GLU A 9 2.06 -13.60 -1.63
N GLN A 10 2.69 -13.25 -2.75
CA GLN A 10 3.59 -12.10 -2.85
C GLN A 10 2.87 -10.79 -2.52
N CYS A 11 1.66 -10.57 -3.07
CA CYS A 11 0.86 -9.40 -2.74
C CYS A 11 0.54 -9.32 -1.25
N GLN A 12 0.28 -10.44 -0.57
CA GLN A 12 0.00 -10.45 0.87
C GLN A 12 1.22 -10.02 1.68
N VAL A 13 2.42 -10.48 1.32
CA VAL A 13 3.68 -10.05 1.94
C VAL A 13 3.86 -8.54 1.78
N ILE A 14 3.69 -8.02 0.56
CA ILE A 14 3.83 -6.58 0.28
C ILE A 14 2.79 -5.76 1.07
N MET A 15 1.54 -6.22 1.13
CA MET A 15 0.49 -5.55 1.90
C MET A 15 0.76 -5.58 3.41
N ALA A 16 1.46 -6.59 3.93
CA ALA A 16 1.91 -6.62 5.32
C ALA A 16 2.93 -5.50 5.61
N HIS A 17 3.87 -5.24 4.68
CA HIS A 17 4.79 -4.10 4.80
C HIS A 17 4.04 -2.76 4.76
N ALA A 18 3.09 -2.60 3.83
CA ALA A 18 2.24 -1.41 3.78
C ALA A 18 1.43 -1.23 5.08
N TRP A 19 0.98 -2.32 5.70
CA TRP A 19 0.26 -2.29 6.98
C TRP A 19 1.13 -1.80 8.14
N MET A 20 2.42 -2.13 8.15
CA MET A 20 3.36 -1.62 9.13
C MET A 20 3.53 -0.11 9.01
N VAL A 21 3.68 0.42 7.79
CA VAL A 21 3.74 1.88 7.56
C VAL A 21 2.43 2.55 7.99
N ARG A 22 1.28 1.97 7.61
CA ARG A 22 -0.02 2.47 8.07
C ARG A 22 -0.10 2.54 9.59
N THR A 23 0.37 1.50 10.28
CA THR A 23 0.30 1.42 11.74
C THR A 23 1.21 2.47 12.38
N PHE A 24 2.41 2.66 11.84
CA PHE A 24 3.31 3.73 12.27
C PHE A 24 2.66 5.11 12.12
N ILE A 25 2.21 5.47 10.92
CA ILE A 25 1.65 6.81 10.65
C ILE A 25 0.34 7.06 11.41
N LYS A 26 -0.50 6.05 11.60
CA LYS A 26 -1.76 6.21 12.35
C LYS A 26 -1.52 6.59 13.82
N HIS A 27 -0.39 6.19 14.40
CA HIS A 27 -0.09 6.40 15.82
C HIS A 27 1.07 7.38 16.04
N SER A 28 1.52 8.07 14.98
CA SER A 28 2.51 9.14 15.11
C SER A 28 1.83 10.40 15.61
N GLU A 29 2.47 11.15 16.52
CA GLU A 29 1.95 12.41 17.04
C GLU A 29 1.72 13.43 15.91
N GLU A 30 2.55 13.40 14.86
CA GLU A 30 2.44 14.30 13.70
C GLU A 30 1.11 14.20 12.95
N VAL A 31 0.32 13.14 13.15
CA VAL A 31 -1.00 13.00 12.53
C VAL A 31 -2.05 13.94 13.13
N GLU A 32 -1.84 14.38 14.38
CA GLU A 32 -2.73 15.33 15.06
C GLU A 32 -2.62 16.73 14.45
N ASP A 33 -1.39 17.14 14.13
CA ASP A 33 -1.07 18.44 13.53
C ASP A 33 -1.07 18.42 12.00
N PHE A 34 -0.91 17.25 11.38
CA PHE A 34 -0.85 17.07 9.92
C PHE A 34 -1.84 15.99 9.43
N PRO A 35 -3.16 16.29 9.41
CA PRO A 35 -4.21 15.32 9.12
C PRO A 35 -4.15 14.73 7.70
N GLU A 36 -3.44 15.37 6.77
CA GLU A 36 -3.19 14.87 5.42
C GLU A 36 -2.41 13.55 5.42
N LEU A 37 -1.63 13.26 6.47
CA LEU A 37 -0.98 11.96 6.66
C LEU A 37 -1.99 10.81 6.74
N MET A 38 -3.23 11.07 7.15
CA MET A 38 -4.27 10.04 7.17
C MET A 38 -4.67 9.54 5.77
N GLY A 39 -4.27 10.24 4.70
CA GLY A 39 -4.48 9.81 3.31
C GLY A 39 -3.91 8.42 3.06
N ILE A 40 -2.63 8.20 3.40
CA ILE A 40 -1.99 6.88 3.22
C ILE A 40 -2.57 5.82 4.16
N VAL A 41 -2.90 6.21 5.39
CA VAL A 41 -3.49 5.30 6.40
C VAL A 41 -4.82 4.72 5.91
N ARG A 42 -5.69 5.56 5.35
CA ARG A 42 -6.98 5.14 4.79
C ARG A 42 -6.80 4.33 3.52
N ALA A 43 -5.91 4.76 2.62
CA ALA A 43 -5.68 4.05 1.36
C ALA A 43 -5.17 2.62 1.56
N VAL A 44 -4.22 2.42 2.49
CA VAL A 44 -3.71 1.07 2.84
C VAL A 44 -4.82 0.23 3.47
N PHE A 45 -5.61 0.79 4.40
CA PHE A 45 -6.72 0.08 5.03
C PHE A 45 -7.76 -0.40 4.01
N ASP A 46 -8.23 0.51 3.15
CA ASP A 46 -9.27 0.24 2.16
C ASP A 46 -8.81 -0.75 1.08
N THR A 47 -7.51 -0.77 0.79
CA THR A 47 -6.90 -1.71 -0.14
C THR A 47 -6.80 -3.09 0.50
N ALA A 48 -6.19 -3.20 1.68
CA ALA A 48 -6.06 -4.45 2.43
C ALA A 48 -7.42 -5.11 2.63
N ARG A 49 -8.41 -4.35 3.13
CA ARG A 49 -9.74 -4.87 3.40
C ARG A 49 -10.46 -5.38 2.15
N ALA A 50 -10.24 -4.75 1.00
CA ALA A 50 -10.82 -5.21 -0.25
C ALA A 50 -10.19 -6.52 -0.74
N LEU A 51 -8.88 -6.67 -0.57
CA LEU A 51 -8.10 -7.82 -1.02
C LEU A 51 -8.31 -9.06 -0.16
N GLU A 52 -8.39 -8.91 1.17
CA GLU A 52 -8.65 -10.00 2.13
C GLU A 52 -9.91 -10.81 1.79
N THR A 53 -10.91 -10.21 1.15
CA THR A 53 -12.15 -10.90 0.77
C THR A 53 -12.01 -11.87 -0.40
N ARG A 54 -10.80 -11.97 -0.99
CA ARG A 54 -10.56 -12.67 -2.27
C ARG A 54 -9.34 -13.58 -2.24
N THR A 55 -8.75 -13.89 -1.09
CA THR A 55 -7.52 -14.69 -1.00
C THR A 55 -7.65 -16.08 -1.64
N ASP A 56 -8.85 -16.68 -1.60
CA ASP A 56 -9.13 -17.99 -2.18
C ASP A 56 -9.55 -17.93 -3.66
N ASP A 57 -9.61 -16.73 -4.25
CA ASP A 57 -9.97 -16.46 -5.65
C ASP A 57 -8.86 -15.62 -6.30
N PRO A 58 -7.75 -16.24 -6.78
CA PRO A 58 -6.61 -15.49 -7.30
C PRO A 58 -6.94 -14.54 -8.46
N ALA A 59 -7.82 -14.95 -9.37
CA ALA A 59 -8.25 -14.10 -10.48
C ALA A 59 -9.06 -12.89 -9.97
N GLY A 60 -9.98 -13.13 -9.02
CA GLY A 60 -10.74 -12.07 -8.37
C GLY A 60 -9.89 -11.13 -7.54
N TYR A 61 -8.86 -11.65 -6.86
CA TYR A 61 -7.89 -10.89 -6.09
C TYR A 61 -7.13 -9.90 -6.99
N LEU A 62 -6.50 -10.40 -8.06
CA LEU A 62 -5.71 -9.57 -8.98
C LEU A 62 -6.60 -8.52 -9.68
N LYS A 63 -7.83 -8.88 -10.06
CA LYS A 63 -8.79 -7.92 -10.60
C LYS A 63 -9.19 -6.85 -9.57
N MET A 64 -9.28 -7.20 -8.30
CA MET A 64 -9.55 -6.23 -7.22
C MET A 64 -8.34 -5.32 -6.99
N LEU A 65 -7.14 -5.88 -6.96
CA LEU A 65 -5.89 -5.12 -6.84
C LEU A 65 -5.77 -4.11 -7.99
N GLN A 66 -6.00 -4.51 -9.24
CA GLN A 66 -6.00 -3.63 -10.41
C GLN A 66 -6.95 -2.43 -10.25
N LYS A 67 -8.11 -2.61 -9.60
CA LYS A 67 -9.06 -1.52 -9.33
C LYS A 67 -8.61 -0.58 -8.21
N LYS A 68 -7.83 -1.09 -7.25
CA LYS A 68 -7.39 -0.35 -6.06
C LYS A 68 -6.04 0.34 -6.24
N ILE A 69 -5.14 -0.24 -7.05
CA ILE A 69 -3.75 0.20 -7.18
C ILE A 69 -3.62 1.67 -7.57
N GLY A 70 -4.49 2.17 -8.46
CA GLY A 70 -4.48 3.57 -8.87
C GLY A 70 -4.75 4.55 -7.72
N LYS A 71 -5.62 4.19 -6.77
CA LYS A 71 -5.89 5.00 -5.57
C LYS A 71 -4.75 4.90 -4.56
N LEU A 72 -4.20 3.71 -4.35
CA LEU A 72 -3.07 3.50 -3.46
C LEU A 72 -1.84 4.27 -3.93
N ARG A 73 -1.54 4.22 -5.23
CA ARG A 73 -0.46 5.00 -5.86
C ARG A 73 -0.63 6.49 -5.65
N LYS A 74 -1.85 7.01 -5.87
CA LYS A 74 -2.13 8.44 -5.65
C LYS A 74 -1.85 8.83 -4.20
N ALA A 75 -2.31 8.04 -3.23
CA ALA A 75 -2.06 8.30 -1.82
C ALA A 75 -0.57 8.22 -1.46
N ALA A 76 0.19 7.29 -2.06
CA ALA A 76 1.64 7.19 -1.86
C ALA A 76 2.39 8.41 -2.42
N ALA A 77 1.95 8.93 -3.56
CA ALA A 77 2.50 10.17 -4.13
C ALA A 77 2.22 11.38 -3.23
N GLU A 78 0.98 11.53 -2.74
CA GLU A 78 0.62 12.59 -1.78
C GLU A 78 1.42 12.45 -0.48
N PHE A 79 1.58 11.22 0.02
CA PHE A 79 2.38 10.93 1.21
C PHE A 79 3.86 11.27 1.03
N THR A 80 4.43 11.05 -0.17
CA THR A 80 5.80 11.45 -0.51
C THR A 80 6.00 12.97 -0.38
N THR A 81 5.00 13.76 -0.74
CA THR A 81 5.04 15.23 -0.59
C THR A 81 4.82 15.67 0.86
N ASN A 82 3.89 15.01 1.56
CA ASN A 82 3.39 15.44 2.86
C ASN A 82 4.30 15.02 4.02
N ALA A 83 4.84 13.81 4.00
CA ALA A 83 5.62 13.27 5.11
C ALA A 83 6.85 14.12 5.49
N PRO A 84 7.65 14.65 4.54
CA PRO A 84 8.80 15.50 4.88
C PRO A 84 8.41 16.87 5.44
N ILE A 85 7.18 17.34 5.16
CA ILE A 85 6.64 18.59 5.72
C ILE A 85 6.19 18.35 7.16
N ALA A 86 5.54 17.21 7.41
CA ALA A 86 5.07 16.84 8.74
C ALA A 86 6.24 16.52 9.69
N SER A 87 7.29 15.84 9.22
CA SER A 87 8.41 15.43 10.07
C SER A 87 9.71 15.21 9.27
N GLY A 88 10.82 15.71 9.81
CA GLY A 88 12.17 15.45 9.29
C GLY A 88 12.77 14.11 9.76
N HIS A 89 12.08 13.38 10.64
CA HIS A 89 12.59 12.14 11.23
C HIS A 89 12.81 11.04 10.19
N THR A 90 13.87 10.25 10.40
CA THR A 90 14.23 9.13 9.50
C THR A 90 13.07 8.13 9.32
N ASN A 91 12.23 7.93 10.33
CA ASN A 91 11.08 7.03 10.23
C ASN A 91 10.09 7.45 9.14
N PHE A 92 9.83 8.75 8.96
CA PHE A 92 8.94 9.25 7.91
C PHE A 92 9.57 9.08 6.53
N GLN A 93 10.88 9.32 6.42
CA GLN A 93 11.62 9.09 5.18
C GLN A 93 11.58 7.60 4.77
N GLN A 94 11.83 6.69 5.72
CA GLN A 94 11.77 5.24 5.47
C GLN A 94 10.34 4.77 5.18
N ALA A 95 9.33 5.36 5.83
CA ALA A 95 7.93 5.08 5.54
C ALA A 95 7.57 5.44 4.09
N VAL A 96 8.03 6.58 3.59
CA VAL A 96 7.83 6.99 2.19
C VAL A 96 8.51 6.02 1.23
N ILE A 97 9.78 5.68 1.47
CA ILE A 97 10.53 4.71 0.65
C ILE A 97 9.79 3.36 0.61
N SER A 98 9.40 2.87 1.78
CA SER A 98 8.71 1.59 1.92
C SER A 98 7.35 1.57 1.20
N MET A 99 6.54 2.63 1.32
CA MET A 99 5.25 2.69 0.63
C MET A 99 5.38 2.78 -0.88
N ASN A 100 6.36 3.52 -1.39
CA ASN A 100 6.61 3.61 -2.82
C ASN A 100 7.07 2.25 -3.38
N ALA A 101 7.96 1.55 -2.68
CA ALA A 101 8.37 0.19 -3.05
C ALA A 101 7.17 -0.77 -3.08
N CYS A 102 6.30 -0.74 -2.07
CA CYS A 102 5.10 -1.57 -2.03
C CYS A 102 4.19 -1.31 -3.25
N VAL A 103 3.98 -0.06 -3.63
CA VAL A 103 3.17 0.28 -4.81
C VAL A 103 3.82 -0.23 -6.10
N THR A 104 5.12 0.00 -6.27
CA THR A 104 5.86 -0.44 -7.46
C THR A 104 5.82 -1.96 -7.61
N GLU A 105 6.05 -2.70 -6.53
CA GLU A 105 6.03 -4.17 -6.57
C GLU A 105 4.63 -4.72 -6.87
N LEU A 106 3.57 -4.14 -6.30
CA LEU A 106 2.19 -4.52 -6.63
C LEU A 106 1.83 -4.22 -8.10
N GLU A 107 2.29 -3.08 -8.65
CA GLU A 107 2.11 -2.76 -10.05
C GLU A 107 2.86 -3.75 -10.97
N GLN A 108 4.07 -4.17 -10.56
CA GLN A 108 4.85 -5.17 -11.29
C GLN A 108 4.14 -6.52 -11.32
N ILE A 109 3.61 -7.00 -10.19
CA ILE A 109 2.85 -8.26 -10.12
C ILE A 109 1.64 -8.21 -11.07
N LEU A 110 0.93 -7.07 -11.13
CA LEU A 110 -0.19 -6.90 -12.04
C LEU A 110 0.23 -6.93 -13.51
N ALA A 111 1.37 -6.32 -13.84
CA ALA A 111 1.92 -6.33 -15.20
C ALA A 111 2.31 -7.74 -15.63
N ASP A 112 3.00 -8.48 -14.76
CA ASP A 112 3.45 -9.86 -15.02
C ASP A 112 2.28 -10.85 -15.11
N SER A 113 1.19 -10.56 -14.41
CA SER A 113 -0.04 -11.38 -14.43
C SER A 113 -0.96 -11.09 -15.62
N ALA A 114 -0.70 -10.03 -16.40
CA ALA A 114 -1.50 -9.64 -17.56
C ALA A 114 -0.96 -10.23 -18.88
N GLY A 115 0.26 -10.78 -18.88
CA GLY A 115 0.88 -11.52 -19.99
C GLY A 115 0.60 -13.01 -19.94
#